data_AF-A0A3B0F946-F1
#
_entry.id   AF-A0A3B0F946-F1
#
_cell.length_a   1.000
_cell.length_b   1.000
_cell.length_c   1.000
_cell.angle_alpha   90.00
_cell.angle_beta   90.00
_cell.angle_gamma   90.00
#
_symmetry.space_group_name_H-M   'P 1'
#
loop_
_entity.id
_entity.type
_entity.pdbx_description
1 polymer ?
#
loop_
_entity_poly.entity_id
_entity_poly.type
_entity_poly.pdbx_seq_one_letter_code
_entity_poly.pdbx_strand_id
1 'polypeptide(L)'
;MDRRAVYAKYLALAEVMLREIDGVAAFLSYDGESEISDKDDDIISEGLTEYFTTWNDSLQPLLGEIQLLATNHVADLADRVSGALMEITWRVEKRHAFTSYYPAWFQAQDLLHVLRDAMRAELGLPVLSSLTAGPREDDWPWLDSRPSYESYIQQHLHRSTHPSAE
;
A
#
# COMPACT_ATOMS: atom_id res chain seq x y z
N MET A 1 18.08 19.78 -6.14
CA MET A 1 17.71 18.44 -5.64
C MET A 1 17.56 17.53 -6.85
N ASP A 2 18.12 16.32 -6.83
CA ASP A 2 18.00 15.39 -7.95
C ASP A 2 16.65 14.66 -7.87
N ARG A 3 15.78 14.85 -8.88
CA ARG A 3 14.46 14.23 -8.97
C ARG A 3 14.54 12.70 -8.83
N ARG A 4 15.59 12.08 -9.39
CA ARG A 4 15.81 10.64 -9.27
C ARG A 4 16.05 10.20 -7.83
N ALA A 5 16.80 11.00 -7.06
CA ALA A 5 17.08 10.71 -5.67
C ALA A 5 15.83 10.84 -4.79
N VAL A 6 14.99 11.84 -5.05
CA VAL A 6 13.71 12.04 -4.33
C VAL A 6 12.77 10.86 -4.59
N TYR A 7 12.61 10.47 -5.86
CA TYR A 7 11.77 9.32 -6.26
C TYR A 7 12.25 8.02 -5.61
N ALA A 8 13.54 7.75 -5.65
CA ALA A 8 14.11 6.55 -5.04
C ALA A 8 13.87 6.51 -3.52
N LYS A 9 14.05 7.64 -2.82
CA LYS A 9 13.80 7.72 -1.38
C LYS A 9 12.34 7.50 -1.03
N TYR A 10 11.43 8.14 -1.76
CA TYR A 10 10.00 8.00 -1.52
C TYR A 10 9.52 6.56 -1.76
N LEU A 11 9.88 5.96 -2.90
CA LEU A 11 9.54 4.58 -3.21
C LEU A 11 10.11 3.60 -2.18
N ALA A 12 11.38 3.75 -1.82
CA ALA A 12 12.02 2.88 -0.83
C ALA A 12 11.33 2.98 0.53
N LEU A 13 10.98 4.19 0.97
CA LEU A 13 10.27 4.38 2.23
C LEU A 13 8.86 3.79 2.17
N ALA A 14 8.10 4.04 1.08
CA ALA A 14 6.77 3.47 0.90
C ALA A 14 6.79 1.94 0.86
N GLU A 15 7.80 1.32 0.23
CA GLU A 15 8.01 -0.14 0.24
C GLU A 15 8.39 -0.70 1.63
N VAL A 16 9.18 0.06 2.41
CA VAL A 16 9.48 -0.29 3.80
C VAL A 16 8.22 -0.24 4.64
N MET A 17 7.49 0.87 4.59
CA MET A 17 6.23 1.03 5.33
C MET A 17 5.22 -0.04 4.96
N LEU A 18 5.04 -0.37 3.68
CA LEU A 18 4.12 -1.43 3.26
C LEU A 18 4.47 -2.80 3.86
N ARG A 19 5.75 -3.08 4.11
CA ARG A 19 6.20 -4.31 4.80
C ARG A 19 6.04 -4.21 6.32
N GLU A 20 6.28 -3.05 6.90
CA GLU A 20 6.12 -2.82 8.35
C GLU A 20 4.67 -3.06 8.77
N ILE A 21 3.71 -2.48 8.05
CA ILE A 21 2.29 -2.65 8.39
C ILE A 21 1.80 -4.09 8.21
N ASP A 22 2.39 -4.85 7.28
CA ASP A 22 2.11 -6.30 7.14
C ASP A 22 2.65 -7.08 8.35
N GLY A 23 3.83 -6.71 8.85
CA GLY A 23 4.38 -7.24 10.09
C GLY A 23 3.51 -6.96 11.31
N VAL A 24 2.90 -5.77 11.39
CA VAL A 24 1.93 -5.43 12.44
C VAL A 24 0.62 -6.21 12.26
N ALA A 25 0.12 -6.30 11.02
CA ALA A 25 -1.11 -7.00 10.70
C ALA A 25 -1.05 -8.52 10.98
N ALA A 26 0.16 -9.11 11.00
CA ALA A 26 0.36 -10.52 11.35
C ALA A 26 -0.13 -10.90 12.76
N PHE A 27 -0.31 -9.91 13.65
CA PHE A 27 -0.86 -10.09 15.00
C PHE A 27 -2.39 -9.99 15.07
N LEU A 28 -3.06 -9.67 13.96
CA LEU A 28 -4.51 -9.66 13.89
C LEU A 28 -5.08 -11.08 13.94
N SER A 29 -6.31 -11.18 14.44
CA SER A 29 -7.13 -12.39 14.29
C SER A 29 -7.33 -12.69 12.79
N TYR A 30 -7.12 -13.95 12.40
CA TYR A 30 -7.16 -14.33 10.98
C TYR A 30 -8.54 -14.09 10.34
N ASP A 31 -9.58 -14.57 11.01
CA ASP A 31 -10.99 -14.49 10.61
C ASP A 31 -11.79 -13.44 11.41
N GLY A 32 -11.20 -12.87 12.46
CA GLY A 32 -11.88 -11.92 13.35
C GLY A 32 -12.71 -12.58 14.44
N GLU A 33 -12.74 -13.92 14.49
CA GLU A 33 -13.50 -14.69 15.48
C GLU A 33 -12.66 -14.99 16.72
N SER A 34 -11.34 -15.12 16.54
CA SER A 34 -10.40 -15.32 17.65
C SER A 34 -10.10 -14.01 18.36
N GLU A 35 -10.12 -14.02 19.69
CA GLU A 35 -9.73 -12.88 20.51
C GLU A 35 -8.22 -12.60 20.36
N ILE A 36 -7.86 -11.32 20.21
CA ILE A 36 -6.46 -10.88 20.17
C ILE A 36 -5.97 -10.83 21.62
N SER A 37 -4.80 -11.41 21.89
CA SER A 37 -4.24 -11.37 23.25
C SER A 37 -3.79 -9.96 23.61
N ASP A 38 -3.84 -9.59 24.91
CA ASP A 38 -3.37 -8.27 25.38
C ASP A 38 -1.95 -7.95 24.89
N LYS A 39 -1.07 -8.96 24.87
CA LYS A 39 0.31 -8.81 24.38
C LYS A 39 0.34 -8.47 22.89
N ASP A 40 -0.49 -9.11 22.08
CA ASP A 40 -0.53 -8.87 20.64
C ASP A 40 -1.18 -7.51 20.34
N ASP A 41 -2.18 -7.09 21.11
CA ASP A 41 -2.79 -5.75 20.98
C ASP A 41 -1.83 -4.62 21.39
N ASP A 42 -0.98 -4.84 22.41
CA ASP A 42 0.11 -3.93 22.77
C ASP A 42 1.11 -3.78 21.61
N ILE A 43 1.52 -4.90 21.00
CA ILE A 43 2.43 -4.91 19.83
C ILE A 43 1.79 -4.18 18.65
N ILE A 44 0.50 -4.41 18.38
CA ILE A 44 -0.23 -3.69 17.34
C ILE A 44 -0.22 -2.18 17.61
N SER A 45 -0.50 -1.77 18.84
CA SER A 45 -0.58 -0.36 19.21
C SER A 45 0.77 0.36 19.13
N GLU A 46 1.86 -0.28 19.58
CA GLU A 46 3.22 0.25 19.46
C GLU A 46 3.63 0.37 17.99
N GLY A 47 3.43 -0.70 17.21
CA GLY A 47 3.76 -0.73 15.78
C GLY A 47 2.99 0.33 14.98
N LEU A 48 1.71 0.53 15.26
CA LEU A 48 0.92 1.60 14.64
C LEU A 48 1.43 3.00 14.99
N THR A 49 1.86 3.20 16.24
CA THR A 49 2.42 4.49 16.68
C THR A 49 3.69 4.83 15.89
N GLU A 50 4.63 3.88 15.81
CA GLU A 50 5.87 4.04 15.03
C GLU A 50 5.59 4.25 13.53
N TYR A 51 4.59 3.53 13.01
CA TYR A 51 4.13 3.65 11.64
C TYR A 51 3.62 5.07 11.32
N PHE A 52 2.76 5.63 12.17
CA PHE A 52 2.23 6.98 11.99
C PHE A 52 3.32 8.05 12.11
N THR A 53 4.26 7.89 13.04
CA THR A 53 5.43 8.79 13.13
C THR A 53 6.23 8.77 11.84
N THR A 54 6.52 7.58 11.29
CA THR A 54 7.26 7.45 10.03
C THR A 54 6.50 8.05 8.85
N TRP A 55 5.19 7.82 8.78
CA TRP A 55 4.33 8.42 7.75
C TRP A 55 4.38 9.95 7.80
N ASN A 56 4.17 10.53 8.97
CA ASN A 56 4.08 11.98 9.14
C ASN A 56 5.44 12.68 8.99
N ASP A 57 6.48 12.14 9.62
CA ASP A 57 7.75 12.85 9.77
C ASP A 57 8.72 12.57 8.61
N SER A 58 8.53 11.46 7.88
CA SER A 58 9.43 11.06 6.80
C SER A 58 8.74 10.97 5.43
N LEU A 59 7.56 10.32 5.35
CA LEU A 59 6.88 10.13 4.06
C LEU A 59 6.24 11.43 3.55
N GLN A 60 5.53 12.18 4.41
CA GLN A 60 4.87 13.44 3.99
C GLN A 60 5.86 14.50 3.46
N PRO A 61 7.04 14.74 4.08
CA PRO A 61 8.02 15.65 3.50
C PRO A 61 8.51 15.22 2.11
N LEU A 62 8.77 13.92 1.91
CA LEU A 62 9.16 13.40 0.60
C LEU A 62 8.04 13.51 -0.43
N LEU A 63 6.78 13.33 -0.03
CA LEU A 63 5.62 13.58 -0.87
C LEU A 63 5.57 15.05 -1.31
N GLY A 64 5.79 15.99 -0.38
CA GLY A 64 5.88 17.41 -0.69
C GLY A 64 6.99 17.72 -1.71
N GLU A 65 8.16 17.09 -1.60
CA GLU A 65 9.23 17.21 -2.59
C GLU A 65 8.81 16.68 -3.97
N ILE A 66 8.09 15.55 -4.04
CA ILE A 66 7.56 15.02 -5.30
C ILE A 66 6.57 15.99 -5.91
N GLN A 67 5.62 16.50 -5.13
CA GLN A 67 4.59 17.44 -5.60
C GLN A 67 5.19 18.73 -6.17
N LEU A 68 6.38 19.15 -5.70
CA LEU A 68 7.10 20.31 -6.23
C LEU A 68 7.90 20.01 -7.50
N LEU A 69 8.41 18.79 -7.66
CA LEU A 69 9.40 18.45 -8.69
C LEU A 69 8.85 17.64 -9.86
N ALA A 70 7.79 16.87 -9.65
CA ALA A 70 7.25 15.90 -10.58
C ALA A 70 6.19 16.50 -11.51
N THR A 71 5.79 15.74 -12.52
CA THR A 71 4.55 16.02 -13.25
C THR A 71 3.33 15.80 -12.35
N ASN A 72 2.22 16.47 -12.66
CA ASN A 72 0.96 16.31 -11.94
C ASN A 72 0.52 14.85 -11.82
N HIS A 73 0.82 14.03 -12.83
CA HIS A 73 0.48 12.60 -12.83
C HIS A 73 1.26 11.81 -11.77
N VAL A 74 2.59 11.98 -11.70
CA VAL A 74 3.42 11.32 -10.68
C VAL A 74 3.13 11.86 -9.29
N ALA A 75 2.87 13.16 -9.16
CA ALA A 75 2.48 13.78 -7.90
C ALA A 75 1.14 13.23 -7.38
N ASP A 76 0.13 13.07 -8.23
CA ASP A 76 -1.15 12.46 -7.88
C ASP A 76 -0.97 11.00 -7.46
N LEU A 77 -0.21 10.21 -8.23
CA LEU A 77 0.09 8.82 -7.88
C LEU A 77 0.83 8.68 -6.55
N ALA A 78 1.76 9.58 -6.24
CA ALA A 78 2.45 9.58 -4.95
C ALA A 78 1.49 9.93 -3.81
N ASP A 79 0.61 10.92 -4.00
CA ASP A 79 -0.42 11.26 -3.01
C ASP A 79 -1.36 10.05 -2.78
N ARG A 80 -1.74 9.34 -3.86
CA ARG A 80 -2.54 8.11 -3.77
C ARG A 80 -1.83 7.02 -2.99
N VAL A 81 -0.54 6.78 -3.23
CA VAL A 81 0.24 5.78 -2.46
C VAL A 81 0.27 6.16 -0.98
N SER A 82 0.52 7.42 -0.66
CA SER A 82 0.45 7.91 0.72
C SER A 82 -0.92 7.67 1.36
N GLY A 83 -2.01 7.94 0.63
CA GLY A 83 -3.37 7.68 1.08
C GLY A 83 -3.67 6.19 1.26
N ALA A 84 -3.24 5.35 0.33
CA ALA A 84 -3.39 3.90 0.39
C ALA A 84 -2.69 3.30 1.62
N LEU A 85 -1.50 3.79 1.95
CA LEU A 85 -0.77 3.40 3.16
C LEU A 85 -1.54 3.76 4.45
N MET A 86 -2.31 4.85 4.46
CA MET A 86 -3.18 5.17 5.61
C MET A 86 -4.45 4.33 5.64
N GLU A 87 -5.07 4.10 4.49
CA GLU A 87 -6.31 3.33 4.38
C GLU A 87 -6.12 1.87 4.82
N ILE A 88 -4.99 1.24 4.47
CA ILE A 88 -4.68 -0.11 4.96
C ILE A 88 -4.43 -0.14 6.48
N THR A 89 -3.82 0.92 7.03
CA THR A 89 -3.51 1.04 8.45
C THR A 89 -4.76 1.21 9.30
N TRP A 90 -5.78 1.92 8.80
CA TRP A 90 -7.09 2.02 9.47
C TRP A 90 -7.69 0.65 9.77
N ARG A 91 -7.51 -0.33 8.87
CA ARG A 91 -8.03 -1.69 9.06
C ARG A 91 -7.37 -2.40 10.25
N VAL A 92 -6.07 -2.19 10.39
CA VAL A 92 -5.28 -2.69 11.52
C VAL A 92 -5.65 -1.96 12.81
N GLU A 93 -5.83 -0.64 12.74
CA GLU A 93 -6.26 0.19 13.87
C GLU A 93 -7.61 -0.25 14.44
N LYS A 94 -8.55 -0.69 13.59
CA LYS A 94 -9.85 -1.21 14.01
C LYS A 94 -9.86 -2.69 14.37
N ARG A 95 -8.70 -3.35 14.34
CA ARG A 95 -8.55 -4.78 14.65
C ARG A 95 -9.45 -5.65 13.78
N HIS A 96 -9.64 -5.24 12.52
CA HIS A 96 -10.37 -6.08 11.58
C HIS A 96 -9.61 -7.39 11.34
N ALA A 97 -10.31 -8.39 10.83
CA ALA A 97 -9.72 -9.67 10.47
C ALA A 97 -8.58 -9.49 9.46
N PHE A 98 -7.51 -10.28 9.59
CA PHE A 98 -6.40 -10.32 8.64
C PHE A 98 -6.90 -10.55 7.20
N THR A 99 -7.89 -11.43 7.03
CA THR A 99 -8.54 -11.71 5.74
C THR A 99 -9.18 -10.48 5.09
N SER A 100 -9.59 -9.48 5.87
CA SER A 100 -10.12 -8.22 5.37
C SER A 100 -9.03 -7.16 5.12
N TYR A 101 -7.90 -7.26 5.80
CA TYR A 101 -6.74 -6.39 5.60
C TYR A 101 -6.00 -6.75 4.30
N TYR A 102 -5.74 -8.03 4.09
CA TYR A 102 -4.84 -8.54 3.06
C TYR A 102 -5.19 -8.13 1.61
N PRO A 103 -6.46 -8.06 1.18
CA PRO A 103 -6.78 -7.59 -0.17
C PRO A 103 -6.43 -6.10 -0.39
N ALA A 104 -6.57 -5.26 0.64
CA ALA A 104 -6.20 -3.85 0.57
C ALA A 104 -4.67 -3.66 0.52
N TRP A 105 -3.93 -4.55 1.18
CA TRP A 105 -2.46 -4.57 1.09
C TRP A 105 -1.98 -4.80 -0.36
N PHE A 106 -2.57 -5.76 -1.08
CA PHE A 106 -2.24 -5.98 -2.50
C PHE A 106 -2.62 -4.79 -3.38
N GLN A 107 -3.75 -4.14 -3.11
CA GLN A 107 -4.11 -2.91 -3.82
C GLN A 107 -3.07 -1.81 -3.64
N ALA A 108 -2.57 -1.62 -2.41
CA ALA A 108 -1.50 -0.67 -2.13
C ALA A 108 -0.18 -1.06 -2.82
N GLN A 109 0.16 -2.34 -2.85
CA GLN A 109 1.34 -2.85 -3.55
C GLN A 109 1.27 -2.58 -5.07
N ASP A 110 0.11 -2.84 -5.67
CA ASP A 110 -0.12 -2.59 -7.09
C ASP A 110 -0.02 -1.11 -7.44
N LEU A 111 -0.58 -0.25 -6.59
CA LEU A 111 -0.48 1.20 -6.76
C LEU A 111 0.97 1.68 -6.67
N LEU A 112 1.77 1.11 -5.77
CA LEU A 112 3.20 1.42 -5.67
C LEU A 112 3.98 0.99 -6.93
N HIS A 113 3.63 -0.14 -7.53
CA HIS A 113 4.19 -0.55 -8.83
C HIS A 113 3.83 0.43 -9.95
N VAL A 114 2.58 0.91 -10.00
CA VAL A 114 2.13 1.93 -10.97
C VAL A 114 2.91 3.23 -10.79
N LEU A 115 3.07 3.70 -9.55
CA LEU A 115 3.87 4.91 -9.26
C LEU A 115 5.32 4.74 -9.72
N ARG A 116 5.94 3.60 -9.40
CA ARG A 116 7.32 3.31 -9.81
C ARG A 116 7.48 3.38 -11.32
N ASP A 117 6.56 2.81 -12.06
CA ASP A 117 6.58 2.82 -13.52
C ASP A 117 6.36 4.23 -14.11
N ALA A 118 5.45 5.02 -13.53
CA ALA A 118 5.24 6.42 -13.91
C ALA A 118 6.48 7.28 -13.65
N MET A 119 7.13 7.13 -12.49
CA MET A 119 8.38 7.80 -12.15
C MET A 119 9.51 7.42 -13.12
N ARG A 120 9.60 6.15 -13.52
CA ARG A 120 10.57 5.68 -14.51
C ARG A 120 10.32 6.31 -15.88
N ALA A 121 9.07 6.33 -16.33
CA ALA A 121 8.68 6.96 -17.59
C ALA A 121 9.04 8.45 -17.60
N GLU A 122 8.78 9.17 -16.50
CA GLU A 122 9.13 10.59 -16.38
C GLU A 122 10.65 10.83 -16.45
N LEU A 123 11.45 9.90 -15.91
CA LEU A 123 12.91 9.94 -15.99
C LEU A 123 13.48 9.43 -17.34
N GLY A 124 12.63 9.06 -18.30
CA GLY A 124 13.05 8.48 -19.58
C GLY A 124 13.64 7.06 -19.46
N LEU A 125 13.33 6.36 -18.38
CA LEU A 125 13.75 4.98 -18.13
C LEU A 125 12.71 3.98 -18.66
N PRO A 126 13.11 2.75 -19.04
CA PRO A 126 12.18 1.73 -19.49
C PRO A 126 11.17 1.38 -18.38
N VAL A 127 9.88 1.39 -18.72
CA VAL A 127 8.78 0.95 -17.85
C VAL A 127 8.85 -0.58 -17.69
N LEU A 128 8.59 -1.09 -16.48
CA LEU A 128 8.77 -2.51 -16.19
C LEU A 128 7.52 -3.37 -16.46
N SER A 129 6.35 -2.73 -16.62
CA SER A 129 5.09 -3.18 -17.26
C SER A 129 3.92 -2.76 -16.38
N SER A 130 3.35 -1.58 -16.62
CA SER A 130 2.01 -1.22 -16.13
C SER A 130 1.42 -0.05 -16.93
N LEU A 131 0.10 -0.09 -17.08
CA LEU A 131 -0.72 0.93 -17.73
C LEU A 131 -0.78 2.22 -16.88
N THR A 132 -0.84 3.37 -17.55
CA THR A 132 -0.94 4.70 -16.94
C THR A 132 -2.18 4.84 -16.07
N ALA A 133 -2.04 5.45 -14.89
CA ALA A 133 -3.18 5.82 -14.07
C ALA A 133 -3.96 7.02 -14.65
N GLY A 134 -5.28 6.95 -14.56
CA GLY A 134 -6.19 8.03 -14.96
C GLY A 134 -6.25 9.16 -13.92
N PRO A 135 -7.10 10.18 -14.15
CA PRO A 135 -7.28 11.33 -13.25
C PRO A 135 -7.75 10.96 -11.82
N ARG A 136 -7.77 11.95 -10.91
CA ARG A 136 -8.33 11.84 -9.56
C ARG A 136 -9.86 11.64 -9.63
N GLU A 137 -10.36 10.48 -9.22
CA GLU A 137 -11.77 10.06 -9.25
C GLU A 137 -12.28 9.73 -7.81
N ASP A 138 -13.59 9.48 -7.66
CA ASP A 138 -14.29 9.38 -6.36
C ASP A 138 -13.79 8.25 -5.44
N ASP A 139 -13.16 7.21 -5.98
CA ASP A 139 -12.65 6.03 -5.24
C ASP A 139 -11.24 6.22 -4.63
N TRP A 140 -10.89 7.47 -4.30
CA TRP A 140 -9.63 7.81 -3.61
C TRP A 140 -9.41 6.92 -2.37
N PRO A 141 -8.22 6.30 -2.18
CA PRO A 141 -6.97 6.48 -2.92
C PRO A 141 -6.80 5.56 -4.15
N TRP A 142 -7.72 4.63 -4.38
CA TRP A 142 -7.60 3.56 -5.35
C TRP A 142 -7.83 4.03 -6.80
N LEU A 143 -7.37 3.22 -7.74
CA LEU A 143 -7.53 3.47 -9.17
C LEU A 143 -8.59 2.51 -9.74
N ASP A 144 -9.63 3.06 -10.39
CA ASP A 144 -10.69 2.28 -11.06
C ASP A 144 -10.15 1.36 -12.17
N SER A 145 -9.00 1.72 -12.75
CA SER A 145 -8.31 0.91 -13.76
C SER A 145 -7.65 -0.35 -13.19
N ARG A 146 -7.61 -0.52 -11.87
CA ARG A 146 -7.03 -1.68 -11.19
C ARG A 146 -8.12 -2.65 -10.73
N PRO A 147 -7.76 -3.92 -10.49
CA PRO A 147 -8.72 -4.88 -9.94
C PRO A 147 -9.39 -4.32 -8.68
N SER A 148 -10.70 -4.54 -8.58
CA SER A 148 -11.46 -4.17 -7.40
C SER A 148 -10.97 -4.95 -6.17
N TYR A 149 -11.29 -4.46 -4.98
CA TYR A 149 -10.95 -5.11 -3.72
C TYR A 149 -11.37 -6.59 -3.69
N GLU A 150 -12.57 -6.89 -4.20
CA GLU A 150 -13.13 -8.24 -4.30
C GLU A 150 -12.31 -9.17 -5.22
N SER A 151 -11.67 -8.63 -6.25
CA SER A 151 -10.87 -9.42 -7.19
C SER A 151 -9.66 -10.07 -6.52
N TYR A 152 -9.10 -9.42 -5.49
CA TYR A 152 -7.99 -9.98 -4.71
C TYR A 152 -8.46 -11.07 -3.74
N ILE A 153 -9.73 -11.05 -3.31
CA ILE A 153 -10.30 -12.12 -2.48
C ILE A 153 -10.43 -13.42 -3.31
N GLN A 154 -10.91 -13.31 -4.54
CA GLN A 154 -11.23 -14.48 -5.38
C GLN A 154 -10.00 -15.25 -5.88
N GLN A 155 -8.84 -14.60 -6.06
CA GLN A 155 -7.60 -15.28 -6.46
C GLN A 155 -7.11 -16.30 -5.42
N HIS A 156 -7.50 -16.17 -4.16
CA HIS A 156 -7.11 -17.11 -3.09
C HIS A 156 -8.08 -18.30 -2.94
N LEU A 157 -9.35 -18.16 -3.32
CA LEU A 157 -10.29 -19.28 -3.33
C LEU A 157 -9.92 -20.35 -4.38
N HIS A 158 -9.33 -19.92 -5.50
CA HIS A 158 -8.89 -20.85 -6.56
C HIS A 158 -7.58 -21.60 -6.24
N ARG A 159 -6.86 -21.27 -5.16
CA ARG A 159 -5.64 -22.00 -4.76
C ARG A 159 -5.91 -23.14 -3.77
N SER A 160 -7.13 -23.24 -3.22
CA SER A 160 -7.51 -24.25 -2.22
C SER A 160 -8.18 -25.49 -2.79
N THR A 161 -8.34 -25.59 -4.11
CA THR A 161 -8.86 -26.78 -4.78
C THR A 161 -7.78 -27.40 -5.66
N HIS A 162 -6.79 -28.04 -5.02
CA HIS A 162 -6.13 -29.16 -5.67
C HIS A 162 -7.14 -30.32 -5.70
N PRO A 163 -7.58 -30.81 -6.87
CA PRO A 163 -8.21 -32.11 -6.92
C PRO A 163 -7.11 -33.14 -6.69
N SER A 164 -7.16 -33.86 -5.57
CA SER A 164 -6.50 -35.16 -5.49
C SER A 164 -7.21 -36.08 -6.47
N ALA A 165 -6.72 -36.08 -7.71
CA ALA A 165 -6.95 -37.15 -8.66
C ALA A 165 -5.82 -38.16 -8.48
N GLU A 166 -6.17 -39.29 -7.85
CA GLU A 166 -5.89 -40.69 -8.23
C GLU A 166 -6.06 -41.63 -7.04
#